data_AF-A0A8T5L346-F1
#
_entry.id   AF-A0A8T5L346-F1
#
_cell.length_a   1.000
_cell.length_b   1.000
_cell.length_c   1.000
_cell.angle_alpha   90.00
_cell.angle_beta   90.00
_cell.angle_gamma   90.00
#
_symmetry.space_group_name_H-M   'P 1'
#
loop_
_entity.id
_entity.type
_entity.pdbx_description
1 polymer ?
#
loop_
_entity_poly.entity_id
_entity_poly.type
_entity_poly.pdbx_seq_one_letter_code
_entity_poly.pdbx_strand_id
1 'polypeptide(L)' 'MSKRGPLSSGQVMAKCKEIGIPGKTEEELRRLVNDGELRAIPGVDVTGRPILRFHPSDIDQYVVKRTRR' A
#
# COMPACT_ATOMS: atom_id res chain seq x y z
N MET A 1 12.35 11.05 13.87
CA MET A 1 12.07 9.77 13.19
C MET A 1 11.29 10.07 11.92
N SER A 2 11.70 9.47 10.80
CA SER A 2 11.45 9.93 9.43
C SER A 2 9.98 10.18 9.11
N LYS A 3 9.67 11.43 8.71
CA LYS A 3 8.38 11.80 8.10
C LYS A 3 8.28 11.17 6.70
N ARG A 4 8.07 9.85 6.61
CA ARG A 4 7.78 9.18 5.33
C ARG A 4 6.37 9.55 4.92
N GLY A 5 6.26 10.32 3.84
CA GLY A 5 4.97 10.68 3.25
C GLY A 5 4.19 9.44 2.78
N PRO A 6 2.88 9.59 2.53
CA PRO A 6 2.03 8.49 2.09
C PRO A 6 2.56 7.87 0.78
N LEU A 7 2.62 6.54 0.74
CA LEU A 7 3.14 5.73 -0.37
C LEU A 7 2.10 5.61 -1.49
N SER A 8 2.50 5.77 -2.74
CA SER A 8 1.59 5.51 -3.88
C SER A 8 1.41 4.00 -4.11
N SER A 9 0.33 3.57 -4.79
CA SER A 9 0.08 2.17 -5.16
C SER A 9 1.34 1.46 -5.70
N GLY A 10 2.06 2.09 -6.63
CA GLY A 10 3.30 1.53 -7.19
C GLY A 10 4.44 1.35 -6.17
N GLN A 11 4.57 2.25 -5.20
CA GLN A 11 5.55 2.12 -4.11
C GLN A 11 5.16 1.02 -3.13
N VAL A 12 3.87 0.86 -2.86
CA VAL A 12 3.35 -0.26 -2.07
C VAL A 12 3.63 -1.59 -2.75
N MET A 13 3.37 -1.69 -4.05
CA MET A 13 3.66 -2.88 -4.84
C MET A 13 5.15 -3.23 -4.81
N ALA A 14 6.03 -2.23 -5.01
CA ALA A 14 7.47 -2.41 -4.91
C ALA A 14 7.89 -2.91 -3.52
N LYS A 15 7.38 -2.27 -2.46
CA LYS A 15 7.66 -2.66 -1.08
C LYS A 15 7.18 -4.07 -0.77
N CYS A 16 5.97 -4.46 -1.20
CA CYS A 16 5.45 -5.81 -1.05
C CYS A 16 6.33 -6.85 -1.75
N LYS A 17 6.82 -6.52 -2.95
CA LYS A 17 7.74 -7.39 -3.69
C LYS A 17 9.09 -7.56 -2.98
N GLU A 18 9.65 -6.49 -2.41
CA GLU A 18 10.96 -6.54 -1.72
C GLU A 18 10.97 -7.46 -0.49
N ILE A 19 9.87 -7.48 0.28
CA ILE A 19 9.72 -8.31 1.48
C ILE A 19 9.25 -9.74 1.19
N GLY A 20 9.15 -10.12 -0.09
CA GLY A 20 8.69 -11.45 -0.50
C GLY A 20 7.20 -11.69 -0.33
N ILE A 21 6.37 -10.64 -0.18
CA ILE A 21 4.91 -10.78 -0.27
C ILE A 21 4.54 -10.72 -1.75
N PRO A 22 4.13 -11.85 -2.36
CA PRO A 22 3.89 -11.89 -3.79
C PRO A 22 2.82 -10.89 -4.20
N GLY A 23 3.24 -9.94 -5.04
CA GLY A 23 2.49 -9.31 -6.12
C GLY A 23 1.01 -9.08 -5.88
N LYS A 24 0.65 -8.25 -4.90
CA LYS A 24 -0.71 -7.69 -4.90
C LYS A 24 -0.78 -6.63 -5.99
N THR A 25 -1.47 -6.98 -7.07
CA THR A 25 -1.82 -6.04 -8.13
C THR A 25 -2.56 -4.85 -7.54
N GLU A 26 -2.63 -3.74 -8.27
CA GLU A 26 -3.46 -2.60 -7.82
C GLU A 26 -4.90 -3.04 -7.49
N GLU A 27 -5.41 -4.02 -8.24
CA GLU A 27 -6.71 -4.64 -8.02
C GLU A 27 -6.81 -5.35 -6.66
N GLU A 28 -5.78 -6.11 -6.28
CA GLU A 28 -5.73 -6.73 -4.95
C GLU A 28 -5.56 -5.71 -3.82
N LEU A 29 -4.79 -4.65 -4.03
CA LEU A 29 -4.70 -3.54 -3.07
C LEU A 29 -6.06 -2.85 -2.91
N ARG A 30 -6.79 -2.64 -4.01
CA ARG A 30 -8.16 -2.12 -3.99
C ARG A 30 -9.12 -3.05 -3.25
N ARG A 31 -9.02 -4.38 -3.46
CA ARG A 31 -9.81 -5.37 -2.72
C ARG A 31 -9.52 -5.31 -1.22
N LEU A 32 -8.26 -5.27 -0.80
CA LEU A 32 -7.89 -5.13 0.61
C LEU A 32 -8.41 -3.84 1.23
N VAL A 33 -8.43 -2.75 0.46
CA VAL A 33 -9.02 -1.49 0.91
C VAL A 33 -10.53 -1.61 1.07
N ASN A 34 -11.19 -2.29 0.14
CA ASN A 34 -12.63 -2.51 0.15
C ASN A 34 -13.06 -3.48 1.28
N ASP A 35 -12.26 -4.50 1.53
CA ASP A 35 -12.44 -5.47 2.61
C ASP A 35 -12.10 -4.88 4.00
N GLY A 36 -11.55 -3.65 4.04
CA GLY A 36 -11.14 -2.97 5.28
C GLY A 36 -9.84 -3.50 5.90
N GLU A 37 -9.13 -4.40 5.21
CA GLU A 37 -7.81 -4.92 5.60
C GLU A 37 -6.70 -3.87 5.43
N LEU A 38 -6.87 -2.93 4.49
CA LEU A 38 -5.96 -1.81 4.24
C LEU A 38 -6.70 -0.49 4.24
N ARG A 39 -6.02 0.58 4.68
CA ARG A 39 -6.54 1.95 4.52
C ARG A 39 -5.79 2.64 3.39
N ALA A 40 -6.55 3.16 2.43
CA ALA A 40 -6.05 4.04 1.39
C ALA A 40 -6.68 5.43 1.54
N ILE A 41 -5.88 6.43 1.21
CA ILE A 41 -6.22 7.83 1.13
C ILE A 41 -6.35 8.15 -0.37
N PRO A 42 -7.49 8.68 -0.82
CA PRO A 42 -7.58 9.20 -2.17
C PRO A 42 -6.58 10.34 -2.34
N GLY A 43 -5.73 10.22 -3.35
CA GLY A 43 -4.73 11.22 -3.70
C GLY A 43 -4.81 11.57 -5.18
N VAL A 44 -4.06 12.59 -5.55
CA VAL A 44 -3.89 13.00 -6.94
C VAL A 44 -2.38 13.00 -7.21
N ASP A 45 -1.97 12.41 -8.34
CA ASP A 45 -0.57 12.44 -8.75
C ASP A 45 -0.18 13.80 -9.34
N VAL A 46 1.09 13.96 -9.70
CA VAL A 46 1.63 15.20 -10.28
C VAL A 46 1.01 15.55 -11.65
N THR A 47 0.32 14.61 -12.29
CA THR A 47 -0.36 14.77 -13.57
C THR A 47 -1.86 15.07 -13.41
N GLY A 48 -2.37 15.16 -12.17
CA GLY A 48 -3.78 15.37 -11.89
C GLY A 48 -4.62 14.09 -11.90
N ARG A 49 -4.00 12.91 -12.00
CA ARG A 49 -4.74 11.63 -12.03
C ARG A 49 -5.04 11.15 -10.62
N PRO A 50 -6.26 10.64 -10.36
CA PRO A 50 -6.60 10.06 -9.08
C PRO A 50 -5.76 8.80 -8.85
N ILE A 51 -5.07 8.77 -7.71
CA ILE A 51 -4.26 7.63 -7.25
C ILE A 51 -4.65 7.25 -5.84
N LEU A 52 -4.45 5.98 -5.49
CA LEU A 52 -4.56 5.52 -4.13
C LEU A 52 -3.22 5.71 -3.42
N ARG A 53 -3.25 6.37 -2.27
CA ARG A 53 -2.09 6.56 -1.41
C ARG A 53 -2.28 5.79 -0.12
N PHE A 54 -1.29 5.05 0.31
CA PHE A 54 -1.37 4.18 1.47
C PHE A 54 -0.48 4.72 2.58
N HIS A 55 -0.95 4.61 3.81
CA HIS A 55 -0.10 4.98 4.94
C HIS A 55 0.97 3.90 5.12
N PRO A 56 2.27 4.26 5.23
CA PRO A 56 3.34 3.27 5.39
C PRO A 56 3.11 2.35 6.60
N SER A 57 2.53 2.87 7.69
CA SER A 57 2.19 2.08 8.88
C SER A 57 1.13 1.01 8.63
N ASP A 58 0.12 1.28 7.80
CA ASP A 58 -0.91 0.28 7.46
C ASP A 58 -0.30 -0.84 6.63
N ILE A 59 0.57 -0.48 5.67
CA ILE A 59 1.33 -1.44 4.88
C ILE A 59 2.25 -2.26 5.79
N ASP A 60 3.04 -1.63 6.66
CA ASP A 60 3.94 -2.34 7.58
C ASP A 60 3.17 -3.30 8.51
N GLN A 61 2.02 -2.90 9.05
CA GLN A 61 1.19 -3.80 9.86
C GLN A 61 0.64 -4.98 9.05
N TYR A 62 0.10 -4.72 7.87
CA TYR A 62 -0.41 -5.74 6.96
C TYR A 62 0.69 -6.74 6.58
N VAL A 63 1.88 -6.22 6.30
CA VAL A 63 3.08 -7.00 6.02
C VAL A 63 3.42 -7.90 7.21
N VAL A 64 3.59 -7.31 8.40
CA VAL A 64 3.96 -8.03 9.63
C VAL A 64 2.95 -9.13 9.97
N LYS A 65 1.65 -8.90 9.75
CA LYS A 65 0.61 -9.93 9.93
C LYS A 65 0.80 -11.14 9.01
N ARG A 66 1.37 -10.95 7.81
CA ARG A 66 1.59 -12.02 6.82
C ARG A 66 2.96 -12.69 6.89
N THR A 67 4.03 -11.99 7.28
CA THR A 67 5.39 -12.57 7.35
C THR A 67 5.64 -13.48 8.57
N ARG A 68 4.62 -13.77 9.39
CA ARG A 68 4.68 -14.71 10.52
C ARG A 68 4.13 -16.12 10.22
N ARG A 69 3.87 -16.44 8.96
CA ARG A 69 3.51 -17.81 8.54
C ARG A 69 4.72 -18.57 8.04
#